data_AF-A0A061N3S7-F1
#
_entry.id   AF-A0A061N3S7-F1
#
_cell.length_a   1.000
_cell.length_b   1.000
_cell.length_c   1.000
_cell.angle_alpha   90.00
_cell.angle_beta   90.00
_cell.angle_gamma   90.00
#
_symmetry.space_group_name_H-M   'P 1'
#
loop_
_entity.id
_entity.type
_entity.pdbx_description
1 polymer ?
#
loop_
_entity_poly.entity_id
_entity_poly.type
_entity_poly.pdbx_seq_one_letter_code
_entity_poly.pdbx_strand_id
1 'polypeptide(L)'
;MIGRGIKWMLLLTGTMIGAGYASGREIWQFFGADSVVAILLFSGLFMICSYVILKLSISLKAENYVVVLEALLGKRLAKAYDKLIILYLFLTTGIMISGGGATLQTFELPYWFGIGLMCILLVVLFIWDLDGLTSVNNFLTPMLIICLVVILIIFQWTSEGGFSLEWGAQSNWPSALTFTALNLLPVVAVLSAIGTKIEHKGEVWIATIGSGLILGGVSLIYNQSLLRVADDLLLYEIPLFSILSSYPSILIFAMTILLWTAIFTTAAANILGLLSRFKNLFTAPGWLLTFVIVTALIPMTTFGFSTLVGFFVSSLWDAEFILVRLGFALPLSPR
;
A
#
# COMPACT_ATOMS: atom_id res chain seq x y z
N MET A 1 -8.58 -17.79 16.97
CA MET A 1 -8.27 -18.04 15.54
C MET A 1 -8.96 -17.04 14.61
N ILE A 2 -10.29 -17.10 14.40
CA ILE A 2 -10.97 -16.31 13.35
C ILE A 2 -10.77 -14.80 13.53
N GLY A 3 -11.06 -14.24 14.71
CA GLY A 3 -10.90 -12.80 14.96
C GLY A 3 -9.47 -12.28 14.77
N ARG A 4 -8.46 -13.07 15.16
CA ARG A 4 -7.04 -12.73 14.93
C ARG A 4 -6.68 -12.79 13.44
N GLY A 5 -7.16 -13.82 12.74
CA GLY A 5 -7.01 -13.93 11.29
C GLY A 5 -7.59 -12.72 10.56
N ILE A 6 -8.79 -12.27 10.94
CA ILE A 6 -9.43 -11.06 10.40
C ILE A 6 -8.60 -9.81 10.72
N LYS A 7 -8.08 -9.67 11.95
CA LYS A 7 -7.16 -8.59 12.32
C LYS A 7 -5.96 -8.51 11.39
N TRP A 8 -5.31 -9.64 11.09
CA TRP A 8 -4.18 -9.67 10.16
C TRP A 8 -4.60 -9.42 8.71
N MET A 9 -5.74 -9.95 8.30
CA MET A 9 -6.33 -9.68 6.97
C MET A 9 -6.52 -8.18 6.75
N LEU A 10 -7.14 -7.47 7.71
CA LEU A 10 -7.37 -6.03 7.63
C LEU A 10 -6.08 -5.22 7.66
N LEU A 11 -5.08 -5.68 8.42
CA LEU A 11 -3.75 -5.07 8.40
C LEU A 11 -3.10 -5.19 7.01
N LEU A 12 -3.14 -6.37 6.39
CA LEU A 12 -2.56 -6.60 5.06
C LEU A 12 -3.31 -5.83 3.98
N THR A 13 -4.65 -5.89 3.99
CA THR A 13 -5.46 -5.12 3.05
C THR A 13 -5.26 -3.62 3.25
N GLY A 14 -5.15 -3.13 4.49
CA GLY A 14 -4.92 -1.71 4.77
C GLY A 14 -3.52 -1.22 4.42
N THR A 15 -2.54 -2.11 4.47
CA THR A 15 -1.18 -1.82 3.99
C THR A 15 -1.16 -1.68 2.47
N MET A 16 -1.99 -2.47 1.77
CA MET A 16 -2.08 -2.49 0.31
C MET A 16 -2.98 -1.37 -0.25
N ILE A 17 -4.14 -1.14 0.38
CA ILE A 17 -5.05 -0.05 0.00
C ILE A 17 -4.55 1.25 0.63
N GLY A 18 -3.38 1.67 0.16
CA GLY A 18 -2.77 2.94 0.50
C GLY A 18 -3.32 4.09 -0.35
N ALA A 19 -2.64 5.24 -0.30
CA ALA A 19 -3.06 6.43 -1.03
C ALA A 19 -3.10 6.23 -2.57
N GLY A 20 -2.10 5.53 -3.13
CA GLY A 20 -2.02 5.28 -4.57
C GLY A 20 -3.14 4.36 -5.08
N TYR A 21 -3.45 3.31 -4.31
CA TYR A 21 -4.58 2.43 -4.57
C TYR A 21 -5.92 3.17 -4.38
N ALA A 22 -6.13 3.83 -3.24
CA ALA A 22 -7.40 4.49 -2.90
C ALA A 22 -7.73 5.65 -3.84
N SER A 23 -6.73 6.41 -4.28
CA SER A 23 -6.90 7.45 -5.30
C SER A 23 -7.31 6.88 -6.66
N GLY A 24 -6.99 5.61 -6.94
CA GLY A 24 -7.22 4.93 -8.21
C GLY A 24 -6.06 5.08 -9.19
N ARG A 25 -4.98 5.80 -8.84
CA ARG A 25 -3.85 6.03 -9.76
C ARG A 25 -3.10 4.75 -10.07
N GLU A 26 -2.78 3.97 -9.05
CA GLU A 26 -2.10 2.70 -9.26
C GLU A 26 -2.97 1.70 -10.03
N ILE A 27 -4.27 1.65 -9.73
CA ILE A 27 -5.20 0.77 -10.44
C ILE A 27 -5.24 1.11 -11.93
N TRP A 28 -5.38 2.39 -12.26
CA TRP A 28 -5.38 2.83 -13.66
C TRP A 28 -4.05 2.56 -14.36
N GLN A 29 -2.94 2.89 -13.70
CA GLN A 29 -1.60 2.83 -14.28
C GLN A 29 -1.14 1.41 -14.56
N PHE A 30 -1.47 0.45 -13.69
CA PHE A 30 -1.05 -0.94 -13.85
C PHE A 30 -2.08 -1.79 -14.57
N PHE A 31 -3.38 -1.58 -14.35
CA PHE A 31 -4.42 -2.39 -14.97
C PHE A 31 -5.01 -1.67 -16.20
N GLY A 32 -5.93 -0.72 -16.06
CA GLY A 32 -6.55 -0.10 -17.23
C GLY A 32 -7.21 -1.13 -18.15
N ALA A 33 -7.15 -0.93 -19.47
CA ALA A 33 -7.82 -1.81 -20.44
C ALA A 33 -7.24 -3.24 -20.41
N ASP A 34 -8.04 -4.24 -20.79
CA ASP A 34 -7.57 -5.63 -20.98
C ASP A 34 -6.87 -6.27 -19.76
N SER A 35 -7.37 -5.98 -18.56
CA SER A 35 -6.65 -6.30 -17.31
C SER A 35 -7.38 -7.20 -16.33
N VAL A 36 -8.47 -7.83 -16.74
CA VAL A 36 -9.18 -8.80 -15.87
C VAL A 36 -8.24 -9.93 -15.47
N VAL A 37 -7.50 -10.51 -16.43
CA VAL A 37 -6.50 -11.55 -16.16
C VAL A 37 -5.36 -11.03 -15.29
N ALA A 38 -4.89 -9.79 -15.53
CA ALA A 38 -3.84 -9.17 -14.73
C ALA A 38 -4.25 -9.03 -13.26
N ILE A 39 -5.48 -8.60 -12.99
CA ILE A 39 -6.00 -8.40 -11.62
C ILE A 39 -6.17 -9.76 -10.92
N LEU A 40 -6.70 -10.77 -11.61
CA LEU A 40 -6.82 -12.13 -11.04
C LEU A 40 -5.45 -12.73 -10.74
N LEU A 41 -4.48 -12.53 -11.63
CA LEU A 41 -3.11 -12.97 -11.45
C LEU A 41 -2.45 -12.25 -10.26
N PHE A 42 -2.62 -10.93 -10.15
CA PHE A 42 -2.15 -10.13 -9.00
C PHE A 42 -2.74 -10.66 -7.69
N SER A 43 -4.05 -10.90 -7.65
CA SER A 43 -4.73 -11.43 -6.46
C SER A 43 -4.14 -12.78 -6.04
N GLY A 44 -3.96 -13.71 -7.00
CA GLY A 44 -3.36 -15.01 -6.73
C GLY A 44 -1.88 -14.92 -6.29
N LEU A 45 -1.08 -14.11 -6.98
CA LEU A 45 0.33 -13.88 -6.64
C LEU A 45 0.46 -13.27 -5.25
N PHE A 46 -0.37 -12.28 -4.92
CA PHE A 46 -0.40 -11.67 -3.60
C PHE A 46 -0.70 -12.69 -2.51
N MET A 47 -1.71 -13.57 -2.70
CA MET A 47 -2.01 -14.66 -1.75
C MET A 47 -0.82 -15.59 -1.55
N ILE A 48 -0.17 -16.02 -2.63
CA ILE A 48 0.96 -16.95 -2.59
C ILE A 48 2.17 -16.30 -1.91
N CYS A 49 2.56 -15.11 -2.35
CA CYS A 49 3.72 -14.40 -1.82
C CYS A 49 3.53 -14.03 -0.36
N SER A 50 2.37 -13.48 0.02
CA SER A 50 2.08 -13.16 1.43
C SER A 50 2.08 -14.41 2.31
N TYR A 51 1.56 -15.54 1.82
CA TYR A 51 1.60 -16.82 2.53
C TYR A 51 3.03 -17.32 2.74
N VAL A 52 3.86 -17.31 1.70
CA VAL A 52 5.26 -17.75 1.78
C VAL A 52 6.05 -16.88 2.75
N ILE A 53 5.94 -15.55 2.62
CA ILE A 53 6.63 -14.59 3.50
C ILE A 53 6.20 -14.78 4.96
N LEU A 54 4.89 -14.90 5.21
CA LEU A 54 4.36 -15.05 6.57
C LEU A 54 4.80 -16.38 7.20
N LYS A 55 4.75 -17.46 6.42
CA LYS A 55 5.21 -18.78 6.87
C LYS A 55 6.69 -18.77 7.22
N LEU A 56 7.53 -18.12 6.38
CA LEU A 56 8.95 -17.98 6.65
C LEU A 56 9.20 -17.13 7.90
N SER A 57 8.51 -16.00 8.04
CA SER A 57 8.59 -15.15 9.22
C SER A 57 8.27 -15.94 10.51
N ILE A 58 7.21 -16.76 10.50
CA ILE A 58 6.87 -17.66 11.62
C ILE A 58 7.99 -18.68 11.88
N SER A 59 8.45 -19.40 10.84
CA SER A 59 9.43 -20.47 11.01
C SER A 59 10.80 -19.99 11.47
N LEU A 60 11.20 -18.80 11.03
CA LEU A 60 12.48 -18.18 11.36
C LEU A 60 12.41 -17.32 12.62
N LYS A 61 11.22 -17.14 13.20
CA LYS A 61 10.94 -16.16 14.26
C LYS A 61 11.52 -14.79 13.89
N ALA A 62 11.29 -14.38 12.65
CA ALA A 62 11.91 -13.19 12.09
C ALA A 62 11.46 -11.95 12.86
N GLU A 63 12.42 -11.20 13.39
CA GLU A 63 12.16 -9.91 14.07
C GLU A 63 12.19 -8.74 13.09
N ASN A 64 12.73 -8.95 11.88
CA ASN A 64 12.78 -7.98 10.80
C ASN A 64 12.69 -8.66 9.43
N TYR A 65 12.37 -7.90 8.38
CA TYR A 65 12.18 -8.46 7.04
C TYR A 65 13.47 -8.98 6.40
N VAL A 66 14.65 -8.52 6.84
CA VAL A 66 15.94 -8.95 6.26
C VAL A 66 16.15 -10.44 6.48
N VAL A 67 15.75 -10.98 7.64
CA VAL A 67 15.81 -12.43 7.90
C VAL A 67 15.02 -13.23 6.86
N VAL A 68 13.84 -12.73 6.47
CA VAL A 68 13.01 -13.37 5.44
C VAL A 68 13.64 -13.20 4.06
N LEU A 69 14.18 -12.03 3.73
CA LEU A 69 14.86 -11.78 2.46
C LEU A 69 16.12 -12.64 2.31
N GLU A 70 16.90 -12.83 3.36
CA GLU A 70 18.09 -13.68 3.33
C GLU A 70 17.73 -15.15 3.05
N ALA A 71 16.60 -15.62 3.58
CA ALA A 71 16.10 -16.96 3.30
C ALA A 71 15.60 -17.13 1.85
N LEU A 72 15.02 -16.09 1.26
CA LEU A 72 14.48 -16.14 -0.11
C LEU A 72 15.53 -15.89 -1.20
N LEU A 73 16.44 -14.93 -0.98
CA LEU A 73 17.31 -14.38 -2.02
C LEU A 73 18.81 -14.62 -1.74
N GLY A 74 19.15 -15.10 -0.55
CA GLY A 74 20.53 -15.20 -0.06
C GLY A 74 21.12 -13.85 0.36
N LYS A 75 22.20 -13.91 1.15
CA LYS A 75 22.78 -12.75 1.86
C LYS A 75 23.18 -11.57 0.98
N ARG A 76 23.67 -11.82 -0.24
CA ARG A 76 24.15 -10.75 -1.14
C ARG A 76 22.98 -9.93 -1.69
N LEU A 77 21.99 -10.60 -2.26
CA LEU A 77 20.80 -9.95 -2.80
C LEU A 77 19.94 -9.35 -1.70
N ALA A 78 19.77 -10.04 -0.56
CA ALA A 78 19.04 -9.50 0.58
C ALA A 78 19.59 -8.16 1.07
N LYS A 79 20.92 -7.96 1.09
CA LYS A 79 21.52 -6.66 1.43
C LYS A 79 21.20 -5.55 0.43
N ALA A 80 21.08 -5.88 -0.85
CA ALA A 80 20.69 -4.90 -1.87
C ALA A 80 19.21 -4.50 -1.70
N TYR A 81 18.34 -5.49 -1.55
CA TYR A 81 16.91 -5.28 -1.29
C TYR A 81 16.66 -4.56 0.05
N ASP A 82 17.45 -4.83 1.09
CA ASP A 82 17.35 -4.13 2.36
C ASP A 82 17.54 -2.61 2.19
N LYS A 83 18.61 -2.20 1.50
CA LYS A 83 18.85 -0.78 1.21
C LYS A 83 17.73 -0.16 0.36
N LEU A 84 17.25 -0.90 -0.64
CA LEU A 84 16.15 -0.47 -1.50
C LEU A 84 14.87 -0.25 -0.68
N ILE A 85 14.50 -1.21 0.17
CA ILE A 85 13.30 -1.13 1.01
C ILE A 85 13.41 0.02 2.00
N ILE A 86 14.55 0.20 2.68
CA ILE A 86 14.74 1.35 3.58
C ILE A 86 14.53 2.67 2.85
N LEU A 87 15.15 2.82 1.67
CA LEU A 87 15.01 4.03 0.86
C LEU A 87 13.56 4.23 0.39
N TYR A 88 12.92 3.17 -0.11
CA TYR A 88 11.53 3.18 -0.55
C TYR A 88 10.60 3.61 0.59
N LEU A 89 10.68 2.96 1.75
CA LEU A 89 9.84 3.26 2.91
C LEU A 89 10.07 4.69 3.41
N PHE A 90 11.32 5.14 3.45
CA PHE A 90 11.64 6.51 3.89
C PHE A 90 11.08 7.57 2.94
N LEU A 91 11.32 7.43 1.63
CA LEU A 91 10.82 8.37 0.62
C LEU A 91 9.29 8.36 0.56
N THR A 92 8.67 7.19 0.54
CA THR A 92 7.21 7.09 0.52
C THR A 92 6.58 7.66 1.80
N THR A 93 7.17 7.46 2.98
CA THR A 93 6.69 8.13 4.20
C THR A 93 6.74 9.65 4.07
N GLY A 94 7.82 10.23 3.54
CA GLY A 94 7.90 11.67 3.30
C GLY A 94 6.85 12.19 2.33
N ILE A 95 6.62 11.45 1.24
CA ILE A 95 5.54 11.73 0.27
C ILE A 95 4.18 11.70 0.96
N MET A 96 3.91 10.70 1.80
CA MET A 96 2.64 10.59 2.52
C MET A 96 2.45 11.72 3.54
N ILE A 97 3.48 12.12 4.29
CA ILE A 97 3.38 13.27 5.20
C ILE A 97 3.06 14.55 4.43
N SER A 98 3.75 14.77 3.30
CA SER A 98 3.49 15.89 2.39
C SER A 98 2.06 15.83 1.80
N GLY A 99 1.60 14.65 1.40
CA GLY A 99 0.25 14.42 0.87
C GLY A 99 -0.84 14.66 1.91
N GLY A 100 -0.60 14.29 3.17
CA GLY A 100 -1.52 14.58 4.28
C GLY A 100 -1.64 16.09 4.53
N GLY A 101 -0.53 16.82 4.43
CA GLY A 101 -0.52 18.29 4.45
C GLY A 101 -1.32 18.91 3.30
N ALA A 102 -1.07 18.45 2.07
CA ALA A 102 -1.77 18.94 0.88
C ALA A 102 -3.27 18.62 0.91
N THR A 103 -3.66 17.46 1.43
CA THR A 103 -5.06 17.06 1.54
C THR A 103 -5.80 17.98 2.52
N LEU A 104 -5.21 18.30 3.67
CA LEU A 104 -5.85 19.21 4.63
C LEU A 104 -5.92 20.66 4.14
N GLN A 105 -5.03 21.05 3.22
CA GLN A 105 -5.09 22.35 2.55
C GLN A 105 -6.35 22.52 1.69
N THR A 106 -6.96 21.43 1.22
CA THR A 106 -8.26 21.47 0.52
C THR A 106 -9.42 21.92 1.43
N PHE A 107 -9.24 21.84 2.76
CA PHE A 107 -10.16 22.37 3.76
C PHE A 107 -9.76 23.77 4.25
N GLU A 108 -8.97 24.50 3.46
CA GLU A 108 -8.45 25.84 3.78
C GLU A 108 -7.54 25.87 5.04
N LEU A 109 -7.06 24.70 5.49
CA LEU A 109 -6.10 24.62 6.60
C LEU A 109 -4.67 24.87 6.11
N PRO A 110 -3.79 25.46 6.93
CA PRO A 110 -2.39 25.65 6.55
C PRO A 110 -1.69 24.32 6.24
N TYR A 111 -0.91 24.27 5.16
CA TYR A 111 -0.14 23.08 4.76
C TYR A 111 0.73 22.53 5.92
N TRP A 112 1.40 23.43 6.64
CA TRP A 112 2.24 23.10 7.80
C TRP A 112 1.45 22.56 9.00
N PHE A 113 0.20 22.98 9.17
CA PHE A 113 -0.68 22.40 10.18
C PHE A 113 -0.95 20.93 9.86
N GLY A 114 -1.23 20.61 8.59
CA GLY A 114 -1.46 19.23 8.17
C GLY A 114 -0.23 18.33 8.30
N ILE A 115 0.97 18.83 7.97
CA ILE A 115 2.23 18.12 8.24
C ILE A 115 2.40 17.86 9.73
N GLY A 116 2.22 18.89 10.57
CA GLY A 116 2.34 18.78 12.02
C GLY A 116 1.39 17.74 12.59
N LEU A 117 0.13 17.76 12.16
CA LEU A 117 -0.88 16.79 12.56
C LEU A 117 -0.48 15.35 12.18
N MET A 118 -0.05 15.14 10.93
CA MET A 118 0.42 13.83 10.47
C MET A 118 1.58 13.31 11.32
N CYS A 119 2.61 14.12 11.54
CA CYS A 119 3.77 13.75 12.35
C CYS A 119 3.38 13.40 13.79
N ILE A 120 2.54 14.21 14.44
CA ILE A 120 2.07 13.97 15.81
C ILE A 120 1.29 12.66 15.88
N LEU A 121 0.34 12.45 14.98
CA LEU A 121 -0.48 11.22 14.98
C LEU A 121 0.37 9.97 14.74
N LEU A 122 1.37 10.04 13.86
CA LEU A 122 2.30 8.93 13.62
C LEU A 122 3.13 8.62 14.88
N VAL A 123 3.66 9.64 15.57
CA VAL A 123 4.41 9.44 16.82
C VAL A 123 3.52 8.83 17.91
N VAL A 124 2.30 9.34 18.07
CA VAL A 124 1.33 8.84 19.06
C VAL A 124 0.95 7.39 18.76
N LEU A 125 0.73 7.04 17.50
CA LEU A 125 0.41 5.67 17.08
C LEU A 125 1.46 4.66 17.58
N PHE A 126 2.74 5.02 17.46
CA PHE A 126 3.86 4.15 17.82
C PHE A 126 4.24 4.20 19.31
N ILE A 127 3.44 4.84 20.17
CA ILE A 127 3.50 4.59 21.63
C ILE A 127 3.14 3.13 21.93
N TRP A 128 2.23 2.55 21.14
CA TRP A 128 1.77 1.16 21.26
C TRP A 128 2.41 0.22 20.21
N ASP A 129 3.49 0.63 19.54
CA ASP A 129 4.17 -0.15 18.51
C ASP A 129 3.18 -0.77 17.47
N LEU A 130 3.30 -2.07 17.22
CA LEU A 130 2.47 -2.84 16.29
C LEU A 130 0.99 -2.88 16.72
N ASP A 131 0.70 -2.87 18.01
CA ASP A 131 -0.68 -2.91 18.51
C ASP A 131 -1.43 -1.62 18.18
N GLY A 132 -0.75 -0.47 18.24
CA GLY A 132 -1.29 0.82 17.79
C GLY A 132 -1.68 0.80 16.31
N LEU A 133 -0.73 0.41 15.43
CA LEU A 133 -1.00 0.29 14.00
C LEU A 133 -2.15 -0.66 13.71
N THR A 134 -2.14 -1.86 14.30
CA THR A 134 -3.19 -2.85 14.04
C THR A 134 -4.55 -2.41 14.57
N SER A 135 -4.62 -1.72 15.70
CA SER A 135 -5.87 -1.17 16.23
C SER A 135 -6.47 -0.14 15.27
N VAL A 136 -5.63 0.76 14.77
CA VAL A 136 -6.05 1.80 13.82
C VAL A 136 -6.47 1.20 12.48
N ASN A 137 -5.69 0.27 11.91
CA ASN A 137 -6.06 -0.39 10.66
C ASN A 137 -7.33 -1.23 10.80
N ASN A 138 -7.56 -1.89 11.93
CA ASN A 138 -8.79 -2.64 12.15
C ASN A 138 -10.06 -1.76 12.14
N PHE A 139 -9.93 -0.45 12.37
CA PHE A 139 -11.03 0.49 12.33
C PHE A 139 -11.11 1.22 10.98
N LEU A 140 -9.99 1.80 10.54
CA LEU A 140 -9.93 2.64 9.35
C LEU A 140 -10.02 1.85 8.05
N THR A 141 -9.36 0.68 7.95
CA THR A 141 -9.34 -0.11 6.71
C THR A 141 -10.74 -0.61 6.32
N PRO A 142 -11.55 -1.21 7.21
CA PRO A 142 -12.91 -1.58 6.85
C PRO A 142 -13.75 -0.38 6.40
N MET A 143 -13.66 0.74 7.10
CA MET A 143 -14.39 1.96 6.74
C MET A 143 -14.01 2.42 5.33
N LEU A 144 -12.71 2.45 5.03
CA LEU A 144 -12.18 2.79 3.72
C LEU A 144 -12.72 1.85 2.64
N ILE A 145 -12.58 0.54 2.83
CA ILE A 145 -13.02 -0.46 1.85
C ILE A 145 -14.52 -0.38 1.61
N ILE A 146 -15.33 -0.29 2.67
CA ILE A 146 -16.79 -0.23 2.58
C ILE A 146 -17.20 1.02 1.80
N CYS A 147 -16.70 2.20 2.20
CA CYS A 147 -17.02 3.45 1.52
C CYS A 147 -16.63 3.43 0.04
N LEU A 148 -15.42 2.95 -0.26
CA LEU A 148 -14.94 2.84 -1.64
C LEU A 148 -15.80 1.88 -2.46
N VAL A 149 -16.03 0.66 -1.96
CA VAL A 149 -16.83 -0.36 -2.65
C VAL A 149 -18.27 0.11 -2.87
N VAL A 150 -18.90 0.74 -1.88
CA VAL A 150 -20.27 1.27 -2.00
C VAL A 150 -20.33 2.31 -3.12
N ILE A 151 -19.40 3.26 -3.16
CA ILE A 151 -19.35 4.28 -4.22
C ILE A 151 -19.16 3.65 -5.59
N LEU A 152 -18.22 2.71 -5.71
CA LEU A 152 -17.96 2.05 -6.98
C LEU A 152 -19.18 1.22 -7.45
N ILE A 153 -19.88 0.53 -6.54
CA ILE A 153 -21.11 -0.20 -6.87
C ILE A 153 -22.22 0.76 -7.32
N ILE A 154 -22.44 1.86 -6.60
CA ILE A 154 -23.42 2.88 -6.97
C ILE A 154 -23.09 3.44 -8.36
N PHE A 155 -21.83 3.81 -8.59
CA PHE A 155 -21.37 4.31 -9.87
C PHE A 155 -21.62 3.32 -11.01
N GLN A 156 -21.31 2.03 -10.80
CA GLN A 156 -21.53 0.99 -11.81
C GLN A 156 -23.02 0.75 -12.11
N TRP A 157 -23.91 1.02 -11.15
CA TRP A 157 -25.37 0.93 -11.35
C TRP A 157 -25.98 2.16 -11.99
N THR A 158 -25.45 3.35 -11.70
CA THR A 158 -25.95 4.61 -12.29
C THR A 158 -25.39 4.87 -13.69
N SER A 159 -24.23 4.30 -14.00
CA SER A 159 -23.62 4.41 -15.33
C SER A 159 -24.40 3.57 -16.36
N GLU A 160 -24.54 4.08 -17.58
CA GLU A 160 -25.15 3.35 -18.68
C GLU A 160 -24.40 2.03 -18.95
N GLY A 161 -25.13 0.93 -19.14
CA GLY A 161 -24.57 -0.40 -19.43
C GLY A 161 -24.40 -1.35 -18.23
N GLY A 162 -24.65 -0.90 -16.99
CA GLY A 162 -24.59 -1.75 -15.79
C GLY A 162 -23.17 -2.30 -15.50
N PHE A 163 -23.00 -3.34 -14.67
CA PHE A 163 -21.68 -3.96 -14.48
C PHE A 163 -21.37 -4.93 -15.63
N SER A 164 -20.35 -4.62 -16.43
CA SER A 164 -19.84 -5.48 -17.49
C SER A 164 -18.35 -5.73 -17.29
N LEU A 165 -17.92 -6.98 -17.47
CA LEU A 165 -16.49 -7.31 -17.54
C LEU A 165 -16.05 -7.20 -18.99
N GLU A 166 -15.16 -6.27 -19.28
CA GLU A 166 -14.55 -6.16 -20.61
C GLU A 166 -13.47 -7.22 -20.79
N TRP A 167 -13.85 -8.30 -21.48
CA TRP A 167 -12.96 -9.37 -21.91
C TRP A 167 -12.37 -9.04 -23.29
N GLY A 168 -11.53 -8.01 -23.39
CA GLY A 168 -10.73 -7.78 -24.59
C GLY A 168 -9.52 -8.72 -24.65
N ALA A 169 -8.40 -8.29 -25.26
CA ALA A 169 -7.28 -9.19 -25.62
C ALA A 169 -6.51 -9.77 -24.42
N GLN A 170 -6.69 -9.21 -23.22
CA GLN A 170 -5.99 -9.58 -21.98
C GLN A 170 -4.46 -9.51 -22.08
N SER A 171 -3.94 -8.61 -22.91
CA SER A 171 -2.51 -8.46 -23.19
C SER A 171 -1.72 -7.88 -22.01
N ASN A 172 -2.40 -7.22 -21.06
CA ASN A 172 -1.77 -6.54 -19.93
C ASN A 172 -1.44 -7.44 -18.73
N TRP A 173 -1.56 -8.77 -18.86
CA TRP A 173 -1.22 -9.70 -17.77
C TRP A 173 0.16 -9.51 -17.11
N PRO A 174 1.24 -9.04 -17.80
CA PRO A 174 2.54 -8.84 -17.15
C PRO A 174 2.53 -7.76 -16.07
N SER A 175 1.58 -6.81 -16.13
CA SER A 175 1.46 -5.74 -15.12
C SER A 175 1.13 -6.29 -13.74
N ALA A 176 0.53 -7.48 -13.67
CA ALA A 176 0.32 -8.19 -12.41
C ALA A 176 1.64 -8.44 -11.67
N LEU A 177 2.71 -8.76 -12.40
CA LEU A 177 4.02 -9.06 -11.83
C LEU A 177 4.66 -7.79 -11.25
N THR A 178 4.65 -6.69 -12.01
CA THR A 178 5.22 -5.42 -11.58
C THR A 178 4.43 -4.82 -10.43
N PHE A 179 3.09 -4.81 -10.52
CA PHE A 179 2.23 -4.33 -9.44
C PHE A 179 2.39 -5.14 -8.16
N THR A 180 2.50 -6.48 -8.27
CA THR A 180 2.78 -7.35 -7.11
C THR A 180 4.16 -7.05 -6.53
N ALA A 181 5.20 -6.92 -7.37
CA ALA A 181 6.57 -6.67 -6.92
C ALA A 181 6.70 -5.35 -6.16
N LEU A 182 6.15 -4.25 -6.71
CA LEU A 182 6.11 -2.93 -6.08
C LEU A 182 5.49 -3.02 -4.68
N ASN A 183 4.32 -3.64 -4.60
CA ASN A 183 3.51 -3.68 -3.39
C ASN A 183 4.01 -4.68 -2.35
N LEU A 184 4.80 -5.69 -2.74
CA LEU A 184 5.40 -6.62 -1.78
C LEU A 184 6.53 -5.98 -0.97
N LEU A 185 7.16 -4.90 -1.44
CA LEU A 185 8.23 -4.19 -0.71
C LEU A 185 7.78 -3.66 0.67
N PRO A 186 6.66 -2.93 0.81
CA PRO A 186 6.16 -2.55 2.13
C PRO A 186 5.50 -3.73 2.87
N VAL A 187 4.83 -4.63 2.15
CA VAL A 187 4.10 -5.75 2.76
C VAL A 187 5.03 -6.78 3.42
N VAL A 188 6.22 -7.05 2.86
CA VAL A 188 7.19 -7.96 3.49
C VAL A 188 7.61 -7.45 4.88
N ALA A 189 7.70 -6.14 5.04
CA ALA A 189 8.04 -5.51 6.32
C ALA A 189 6.94 -5.75 7.36
N VAL A 190 5.68 -5.49 7.00
CA VAL A 190 4.52 -5.74 7.86
C VAL A 190 4.36 -7.23 8.20
N LEU A 191 4.45 -8.11 7.19
CA LEU A 191 4.35 -9.56 7.38
C LEU A 191 5.45 -10.10 8.31
N SER A 192 6.67 -9.59 8.16
CA SER A 192 7.79 -9.97 9.03
C SER A 192 7.57 -9.56 10.48
N ALA A 193 6.98 -8.37 10.71
CA ALA A 193 6.71 -7.85 12.05
C ALA A 193 5.59 -8.61 12.78
N ILE A 194 4.63 -9.19 12.05
CA ILE A 194 3.52 -9.93 12.66
C ILE A 194 3.77 -11.43 12.81
N GLY A 195 4.76 -12.03 12.13
CA GLY A 195 4.92 -13.49 12.12
C GLY A 195 5.16 -14.10 13.51
N THR A 196 5.87 -13.40 14.41
CA THR A 196 6.05 -13.85 15.81
C THR A 196 4.79 -13.71 16.66
N LYS A 197 3.75 -13.02 16.17
CA LYS A 197 2.45 -12.83 16.84
C LYS A 197 1.38 -13.81 16.36
N ILE A 198 1.68 -14.66 15.38
CA ILE A 198 0.72 -15.66 14.88
C ILE A 198 0.76 -16.89 15.78
N GLU A 199 -0.40 -17.26 16.32
CA GLU A 199 -0.54 -18.39 17.24
C GLU A 199 -1.10 -19.64 16.56
N HIS A 200 -1.86 -19.48 15.46
CA HIS A 200 -2.54 -20.59 14.80
C HIS A 200 -2.42 -20.54 13.28
N LYS A 201 -2.24 -21.70 12.63
CA LYS A 201 -2.11 -21.81 11.15
C LYS A 201 -3.32 -21.24 10.40
N GLY A 202 -4.50 -21.32 10.99
CA GLY A 202 -5.72 -20.73 10.42
C GLY A 202 -5.70 -19.21 10.34
N GLU A 203 -4.92 -18.52 11.19
CA GLU A 203 -4.75 -17.06 11.09
C GLU A 203 -4.03 -16.68 9.80
N VAL A 204 -3.01 -17.46 9.41
CA VAL A 204 -2.28 -17.28 8.15
C VAL A 204 -3.23 -17.37 6.97
N TRP A 205 -4.03 -18.44 6.89
CA TRP A 205 -4.97 -18.64 5.78
C TRP A 205 -6.01 -17.54 5.66
N ILE A 206 -6.60 -17.11 6.77
CA ILE A 206 -7.58 -16.01 6.76
C ILE A 206 -6.91 -14.71 6.33
N ALA A 207 -5.71 -14.43 6.85
CA ALA A 207 -4.97 -13.22 6.53
C ALA A 207 -4.65 -13.13 5.04
N THR A 208 -4.06 -14.18 4.46
CA THR A 208 -3.52 -14.14 3.09
C THR A 208 -4.59 -14.36 2.01
N ILE A 209 -5.46 -15.36 2.16
CA ILE A 209 -6.56 -15.59 1.21
C ILE A 209 -7.55 -14.43 1.28
N GLY A 210 -7.96 -14.04 2.49
CA GLY A 210 -8.95 -12.99 2.67
C GLY A 210 -8.50 -11.65 2.09
N SER A 211 -7.25 -11.25 2.36
CA SER A 211 -6.70 -10.01 1.81
C SER A 211 -6.57 -10.07 0.29
N GLY A 212 -6.09 -11.18 -0.28
CA GLY A 212 -6.01 -11.36 -1.73
C GLY A 212 -7.37 -11.28 -2.42
N LEU A 213 -8.41 -11.89 -1.83
CA LEU A 213 -9.77 -11.86 -2.39
C LEU A 213 -10.37 -10.45 -2.34
N ILE A 214 -10.20 -9.75 -1.22
CA ILE A 214 -10.67 -8.36 -1.09
C ILE A 214 -9.95 -7.46 -2.09
N LEU A 215 -8.62 -7.54 -2.17
CA LEU A 215 -7.83 -6.73 -3.08
C LEU A 215 -8.17 -7.03 -4.54
N GLY A 216 -8.34 -8.30 -4.91
CA GLY A 216 -8.76 -8.68 -6.26
C GLY A 216 -10.14 -8.15 -6.61
N GLY A 217 -11.12 -8.33 -5.71
CA GLY A 217 -12.50 -7.87 -5.92
C GLY A 217 -12.61 -6.35 -6.02
N VAL A 218 -11.97 -5.61 -5.10
CA VAL A 218 -11.93 -4.15 -5.14
C VAL A 218 -11.23 -3.67 -6.41
N SER A 219 -10.06 -4.24 -6.75
CA SER A 219 -9.32 -3.87 -7.98
C SER A 219 -10.18 -4.08 -9.23
N LEU A 220 -10.96 -5.16 -9.32
CA LEU A 220 -11.83 -5.42 -10.46
C LEU A 220 -12.90 -4.35 -10.60
N ILE A 221 -13.69 -4.10 -9.55
CA ILE A 221 -14.79 -3.11 -9.62
C ILE A 221 -14.22 -1.71 -9.85
N TYR A 222 -13.10 -1.39 -9.21
CA TYR A 222 -12.46 -0.08 -9.35
C TYR A 222 -11.93 0.13 -10.77
N ASN A 223 -11.18 -0.83 -11.32
CA ASN A 223 -10.65 -0.71 -12.67
C ASN A 223 -11.77 -0.59 -13.72
N GLN A 224 -12.86 -1.34 -13.57
CA GLN A 224 -14.02 -1.23 -14.45
C GLN A 224 -14.70 0.14 -14.35
N SER A 225 -14.75 0.72 -13.15
CA SER A 225 -15.30 2.07 -12.96
C SER A 225 -14.39 3.13 -13.63
N LEU A 226 -13.07 2.98 -13.51
CA LEU A 226 -12.09 3.88 -14.11
C LEU A 226 -12.10 3.85 -15.64
N LEU A 227 -12.32 2.68 -16.25
CA LEU A 227 -12.43 2.55 -17.71
C LEU A 227 -13.58 3.38 -18.30
N ARG A 228 -14.65 3.62 -17.54
CA ARG A 228 -15.81 4.39 -18.00
C ARG A 228 -15.59 5.89 -18.02
N VAL A 229 -14.62 6.35 -17.25
CA VAL A 229 -14.21 7.75 -17.15
C VAL A 229 -12.82 7.96 -17.76
N ALA A 230 -12.33 6.99 -18.55
CA ALA A 230 -10.97 6.97 -19.08
C ALA A 230 -10.59 8.25 -19.83
N ASP A 231 -11.53 8.81 -20.60
CA ASP A 231 -11.33 10.05 -21.36
C ASP A 231 -11.10 11.26 -20.44
N ASP A 232 -11.73 11.26 -19.27
CA ASP A 232 -11.62 12.34 -18.28
C ASP A 232 -10.43 12.15 -17.32
N LEU A 233 -9.80 10.97 -17.26
CA LEU A 233 -8.75 10.66 -16.27
C LEU A 233 -7.50 11.52 -16.40
N LEU A 234 -7.26 12.11 -17.58
CA LEU A 234 -6.18 13.05 -17.86
C LEU A 234 -6.43 14.44 -17.26
N LEU A 235 -7.69 14.77 -16.94
CA LEU A 235 -8.09 16.07 -16.40
C LEU A 235 -7.99 16.15 -14.88
N TYR A 236 -7.90 15.00 -14.20
CA TYR A 236 -7.81 14.93 -12.74
C TYR A 236 -6.40 14.51 -12.34
N GLU A 237 -5.91 14.96 -11.18
CA GLU A 237 -4.73 14.41 -10.51
C GLU A 237 -5.07 13.17 -9.67
N ILE A 238 -6.33 13.03 -9.26
CA ILE A 238 -6.87 11.89 -8.48
C ILE A 238 -8.01 11.23 -9.27
N PRO A 239 -7.85 9.99 -9.79
CA PRO A 239 -8.81 9.31 -10.66
C PRO A 239 -10.18 9.16 -10.02
N LEU A 240 -10.21 8.86 -8.72
CA LEU A 240 -11.44 8.75 -7.96
C LEU A 240 -12.35 9.97 -8.11
N PHE A 241 -11.78 11.18 -8.25
CA PHE A 241 -12.56 12.40 -8.38
C PHE A 241 -13.23 12.56 -9.75
N SER A 242 -12.74 11.89 -10.80
CA SER A 242 -13.45 11.80 -12.08
C SER A 242 -14.76 11.01 -11.95
N ILE A 243 -14.74 9.90 -11.19
CA ILE A 243 -15.92 9.08 -10.86
C ILE A 243 -16.93 9.89 -10.04
N LEU A 244 -16.45 10.77 -9.18
CA LEU A 244 -17.27 11.57 -8.27
C LEU A 244 -17.67 12.94 -8.83
N SER A 245 -17.29 13.28 -10.07
CA SER A 245 -17.51 14.60 -10.66
C SER A 245 -18.98 15.03 -10.67
N SER A 246 -19.90 14.07 -10.78
CA SER A 246 -21.35 14.29 -10.79
C SER A 246 -22.02 14.06 -9.42
N TYR A 247 -21.25 13.76 -8.37
CA TYR A 247 -21.77 13.42 -7.05
C TYR A 247 -21.92 14.68 -6.16
N PRO A 248 -22.86 14.66 -5.20
CA PRO A 248 -22.99 15.73 -4.21
C PRO A 248 -21.68 16.00 -3.45
N SER A 249 -21.42 17.26 -3.12
CA SER A 249 -20.18 17.70 -2.45
C SER A 249 -19.89 16.97 -1.14
N ILE A 250 -20.93 16.47 -0.43
CA ILE A 250 -20.76 15.68 0.79
C ILE A 250 -20.00 14.36 0.55
N LEU A 251 -20.17 13.73 -0.61
CA LEU A 251 -19.47 12.50 -0.98
C LEU A 251 -18.02 12.78 -1.37
N ILE A 252 -17.77 13.89 -2.08
CA ILE A 252 -16.41 14.35 -2.39
C ILE A 252 -15.65 14.66 -1.08
N PHE A 253 -16.32 15.33 -0.13
CA PHE A 253 -15.78 15.61 1.20
C PHE A 253 -15.45 14.32 1.96
N ALA A 254 -16.38 13.36 2.01
CA ALA A 254 -16.17 12.06 2.64
C ALA A 254 -14.99 11.29 2.00
N MET A 255 -14.86 11.34 0.67
CA MET A 255 -13.75 10.70 -0.04
C MET A 255 -12.42 11.40 0.19
N THR A 256 -12.41 12.71 0.39
CA THR A 256 -11.20 13.45 0.77
C THR A 256 -10.71 13.02 2.16
N ILE A 257 -11.61 12.85 3.13
CA ILE A 257 -11.28 12.29 4.45
C ILE A 257 -10.77 10.85 4.33
N LEU A 258 -11.41 10.04 3.49
CA LEU A 258 -10.99 8.66 3.24
C LEU A 258 -9.59 8.59 2.63
N LEU A 259 -9.26 9.45 1.66
CA LEU A 259 -7.93 9.54 1.06
C LEU A 259 -6.90 9.99 2.09
N TRP A 260 -7.21 10.99 2.92
CA TRP A 260 -6.34 11.39 4.02
C TRP A 260 -6.05 10.23 4.98
N THR A 261 -7.08 9.43 5.28
CA THR A 261 -6.98 8.22 6.11
C THR A 261 -6.05 7.18 5.46
N ALA A 262 -6.20 6.94 4.15
CA ALA A 262 -5.33 6.04 3.38
C ALA A 262 -3.87 6.50 3.38
N ILE A 263 -3.63 7.81 3.23
CA ILE A 263 -2.31 8.43 3.30
C ILE A 263 -1.68 8.19 4.69
N PHE A 264 -2.45 8.40 5.75
CA PHE A 264 -2.02 8.17 7.13
C PHE A 264 -1.65 6.70 7.40
N THR A 265 -2.52 5.75 7.04
CA THR A 265 -2.25 4.32 7.27
C THR A 265 -1.06 3.81 6.44
N THR A 266 -0.87 4.34 5.23
CA THR A 266 0.32 4.05 4.41
C THR A 266 1.60 4.54 5.09
N ALA A 267 1.62 5.80 5.55
CA ALA A 267 2.77 6.34 6.28
C ALA A 267 3.09 5.52 7.53
N ALA A 268 2.05 5.10 8.27
CA ALA A 268 2.18 4.28 9.45
C ALA A 268 2.74 2.88 9.15
N ALA A 269 2.26 2.21 8.10
CA ALA A 269 2.80 0.91 7.69
C ALA A 269 4.28 1.01 7.28
N ASN A 270 4.66 2.08 6.59
CA ASN A 270 6.05 2.32 6.20
C ASN A 270 6.97 2.55 7.39
N ILE A 271 6.50 3.34 8.38
CA ILE A 271 7.24 3.54 9.63
C ILE A 271 7.39 2.23 10.38
N LEU A 272 6.36 1.38 10.46
CA LEU A 272 6.50 0.05 11.07
C LEU A 272 7.62 -0.75 10.38
N GLY A 273 7.69 -0.70 9.05
CA GLY A 273 8.75 -1.37 8.30
C GLY A 273 10.14 -0.85 8.66
N LEU A 274 10.32 0.48 8.72
CA LEU A 274 11.56 1.11 9.18
C LEU A 274 11.90 0.73 10.62
N LEU A 275 10.93 0.78 11.53
CA LEU A 275 11.10 0.39 12.93
C LEU A 275 11.53 -1.07 13.06
N SER A 276 10.87 -1.99 12.34
CA SER A 276 11.25 -3.41 12.35
C SER A 276 12.71 -3.61 11.96
N ARG A 277 13.22 -2.79 11.03
CA ARG A 277 14.60 -2.85 10.57
C ARG A 277 15.59 -2.28 11.57
N PHE A 278 15.24 -1.18 12.24
CA PHE A 278 16.14 -0.41 13.11
C PHE A 278 16.07 -0.80 14.59
N LYS A 279 15.01 -1.49 15.05
CA LYS A 279 14.84 -1.90 16.46
C LYS A 279 15.97 -2.80 16.97
N ASN A 280 16.59 -3.58 16.08
CA ASN A 280 17.75 -4.42 16.42
C ASN A 280 19.09 -3.66 16.36
N LEU A 281 19.10 -2.42 15.84
CA LEU A 281 20.29 -1.55 15.80
C LEU A 281 20.28 -0.50 16.91
N PHE A 282 19.10 -0.06 17.34
CA PHE A 282 18.94 0.98 18.36
C PHE A 282 18.00 0.50 19.48
N THR A 283 18.47 0.57 20.73
CA THR A 283 17.67 0.26 21.93
C THR A 283 16.82 1.46 22.34
N ALA A 284 15.88 1.87 21.48
CA ALA A 284 14.98 2.99 21.72
C ALA A 284 13.51 2.56 21.57
N PRO A 285 12.56 3.21 22.28
CA PRO A 285 11.14 2.93 22.12
C PRO A 285 10.65 3.38 20.73
N GLY A 286 9.63 2.70 20.19
CA GLY A 286 9.13 2.91 18.83
C GLY A 286 8.70 4.35 18.54
N TRP A 287 8.04 5.01 19.49
CA TRP A 287 7.65 6.42 19.36
C TRP A 287 8.84 7.37 19.20
N LEU A 288 9.98 7.10 19.87
CA LEU A 288 11.17 7.95 19.78
C LEU A 288 11.87 7.76 18.43
N LEU A 289 12.00 6.52 17.97
CA LEU A 289 12.51 6.24 16.63
C LEU A 289 11.60 6.84 15.56
N THR A 290 10.29 6.75 15.74
CA THR A 290 9.30 7.39 14.86
C THR A 290 9.50 8.90 14.84
N PHE A 291 9.64 9.54 16.00
CA PHE A 291 9.89 10.98 16.11
C PHE A 291 11.15 11.40 15.34
N VAL A 292 12.24 10.64 15.46
CA VAL A 292 13.48 10.89 14.70
C VAL A 292 13.26 10.74 13.20
N ILE A 293 12.58 9.67 12.76
CA ILE A 293 12.28 9.43 11.34
C ILE A 293 11.43 10.56 10.75
N VAL A 294 10.32 10.91 11.38
CA VAL A 294 9.41 11.94 10.84
C VAL A 294 10.08 13.32 10.86
N THR A 295 10.88 13.64 11.88
CA THR A 295 11.63 14.90 11.94
C THR A 295 12.65 15.00 10.82
N ALA A 296 13.36 13.91 10.51
CA ALA A 296 14.30 13.85 9.40
C ALA A 296 13.61 14.02 8.02
N LEU A 297 12.31 13.71 7.93
CA LEU A 297 11.51 13.86 6.71
C LEU A 297 10.90 15.26 6.53
N ILE A 298 10.83 16.11 7.57
CA ILE A 298 10.23 17.45 7.47
C ILE A 298 10.87 18.30 6.34
N PRO A 299 12.22 18.36 6.18
CA PRO A 299 12.81 19.12 5.09
C PRO A 299 12.40 18.62 3.71
N MET A 300 12.09 17.33 3.56
CA MET A 300 11.63 16.78 2.30
C MET A 300 10.21 17.26 1.96
N THR A 301 9.37 17.53 2.96
CA THR A 301 7.99 17.99 2.73
C THR A 301 7.91 19.38 2.11
N THR A 302 8.96 20.22 2.22
CA THR A 302 8.97 21.57 1.62
C THR A 302 8.91 21.56 0.09
N PHE A 303 9.30 20.46 -0.55
CA PHE A 303 9.20 20.32 -2.00
C PHE A 303 7.74 20.21 -2.49
N GLY A 304 6.79 19.92 -1.59
CA GLY A 304 5.38 19.77 -1.93
C GLY A 304 5.03 18.39 -2.50
N PHE A 305 3.76 18.00 -2.36
CA PHE A 305 3.31 16.63 -2.65
C PHE A 305 3.51 16.26 -4.13
N SER A 306 2.99 17.07 -5.05
CA SER A 306 3.03 16.78 -6.49
C SER A 306 4.46 16.66 -7.03
N THR A 307 5.39 17.50 -6.56
CA THR A 307 6.81 17.44 -6.96
C THR A 307 7.48 16.17 -6.45
N LEU A 308 7.23 15.78 -5.20
CA LEU A 308 7.79 14.55 -4.64
C LEU A 308 7.24 13.31 -5.34
N VAL A 309 5.93 13.28 -5.65
CA VAL A 309 5.31 12.18 -6.41
C VAL A 309 5.90 12.11 -7.81
N GLY A 310 6.03 13.23 -8.53
CA GLY A 310 6.62 13.25 -9.87
C GLY A 310 8.05 12.72 -9.89
N PHE A 311 8.89 13.17 -8.94
CA PHE A 311 10.25 12.66 -8.78
C PHE A 311 10.27 11.16 -8.47
N PHE A 312 9.42 10.71 -7.53
CA PHE A 312 9.35 9.32 -7.12
C PHE A 312 8.91 8.40 -8.26
N VAL A 313 7.85 8.76 -8.99
CA VAL A 313 7.37 8.02 -10.15
C VAL A 313 8.48 7.92 -11.20
N SER A 314 9.15 9.01 -11.57
CA SER A 314 10.26 8.93 -12.53
C SER A 314 11.40 8.02 -12.05
N SER A 315 11.81 8.14 -10.78
CA SER A 315 12.96 7.41 -10.23
C SER A 315 12.70 5.92 -10.00
N LEU A 316 11.48 5.55 -9.58
CA LEU A 316 11.13 4.15 -9.35
C LEU A 316 10.86 3.40 -10.63
N TRP A 317 10.28 4.05 -11.64
CA TRP A 317 10.08 3.42 -12.94
C TRP A 317 11.44 2.99 -13.53
N ASP A 318 12.47 3.82 -13.40
CA ASP A 318 13.83 3.46 -13.80
C ASP A 318 14.41 2.33 -12.92
N ALA A 319 14.25 2.39 -11.60
CA ALA A 319 14.77 1.39 -10.68
C ALA A 319 14.11 0.01 -10.82
N GLU A 320 12.79 -0.04 -11.01
CA GLU A 320 12.04 -1.27 -11.23
C GLU A 320 12.36 -1.90 -12.57
N PHE A 321 12.48 -1.09 -13.63
CA PHE A 321 12.90 -1.59 -14.93
C PHE A 321 14.30 -2.24 -14.87
N ILE A 322 15.19 -1.67 -14.06
CA ILE A 322 16.53 -2.23 -13.79
C ILE A 322 16.44 -3.50 -12.93
N LEU A 323 15.64 -3.52 -11.86
CA LEU A 323 15.51 -4.68 -10.96
C LEU A 323 14.83 -5.87 -11.62
N VAL A 324 13.80 -5.64 -12.43
CA VAL A 324 13.15 -6.68 -13.24
C VAL A 324 14.15 -7.25 -14.24
N ARG A 325 14.93 -6.41 -14.94
CA ARG A 325 16.02 -6.87 -15.83
C ARG A 325 17.09 -7.65 -15.08
N LEU A 326 17.49 -7.23 -13.88
CA LEU A 326 18.49 -7.93 -13.07
C LEU A 326 17.94 -9.25 -12.52
N GLY A 327 16.65 -9.33 -12.17
CA GLY A 327 15.98 -10.56 -11.77
C GLY A 327 15.90 -11.59 -12.89
N PHE A 328 15.66 -11.15 -14.13
CA PHE A 328 15.72 -12.01 -15.32
C PHE A 328 17.15 -12.32 -15.80
N ALA A 329 18.14 -11.50 -15.45
CA ALA A 329 19.55 -11.70 -15.82
C ALA A 329 20.34 -12.61 -14.85
N LEU A 330 19.72 -13.07 -13.75
CA LEU A 330 20.35 -14.06 -12.88
C LEU A 330 20.23 -15.44 -13.55
N PRO A 331 21.35 -16.09 -13.93
CA PRO A 331 21.29 -17.47 -14.36
C PRO A 331 20.75 -18.28 -13.19
N LEU A 332 19.64 -18.99 -13.40
CA LEU A 332 19.17 -20.05 -12.51
C LEU A 332 20.36 -20.99 -12.28
N SER A 333 21.03 -20.87 -11.13
CA SER A 333 22.14 -21.76 -10.84
C SER A 333 21.55 -23.15 -10.62
N PRO A 334 21.98 -24.19 -11.36
CA PRO A 334 21.55 -25.54 -11.07
C PRO A 334 22.25 -25.96 -9.77
N ARG A 335 21.48 -26.11 -8.69
CA ARG A 335 21.84 -26.90 -7.52
C ARG A 335 20.63 -27.66 -7.04
#